data_AF-A0A436E5S2-F1
#
_entry.id   AF-A0A436E5S2-F1
#
_cell.length_a   1.000
_cell.length_b   1.000
_cell.length_c   1.000
_cell.angle_alpha   90.00
_cell.angle_beta   90.00
_cell.angle_gamma   90.00
#
_symmetry.space_group_name_H-M   'P 1'
#
loop_
_entity.id
_entity.type
_entity.pdbx_description
1 polymer ?
#
loop_
_entity_poly.entity_id
_entity_poly.type
_entity_poly.pdbx_seq_one_letter_code
_entity_poly.pdbx_strand_id
1 'polypeptide(L)'
;MSRPREKRETGEQDLFRSRLDQIINMKHELVRLAQAIDWPVLEERFGAVYSDGPGMPPLPTRLMAGLAILKHTFNLSDEVLCERWVENPYFQYLTGETFFCHTLPFDRSSMTRWRSRMGEERIMVLLQESLSLAVKTGAMKPADTRQVIVDTT
;
A
#
# COMPACT_ATOMS: atom_id res chain seq x y z
N MET A 1 -24.04 -3.47 2.85
CA MET A 1 -22.59 -3.50 2.50
C MET A 1 -21.99 -2.21 3.01
N SER A 2 -21.03 -2.29 3.94
CA SER A 2 -20.42 -1.10 4.57
C SER A 2 -19.12 -0.77 3.85
N ARG A 3 -19.05 0.40 3.20
CA ARG A 3 -17.81 0.92 2.61
C ARG A 3 -16.75 1.13 3.71
N PRO A 4 -15.45 0.93 3.42
CA PRO A 4 -14.38 1.37 4.32
C PRO A 4 -14.60 2.83 4.69
N ARG A 5 -14.61 3.11 6.00
CA ARG A 5 -14.71 4.48 6.47
C ARG A 5 -13.43 5.19 6.04
N GLU A 6 -13.59 6.26 5.27
CA GLU A 6 -12.56 7.29 5.12
C GLU A 6 -12.10 7.67 6.53
N LYS A 7 -10.78 7.59 6.79
CA LYS A 7 -10.19 7.88 8.12
C LYS A 7 -10.46 9.36 8.43
N ARG A 8 -11.56 9.64 9.13
CA ARG A 8 -11.89 10.99 9.60
C ARG A 8 -11.04 11.32 10.81
N GLU A 9 -10.44 12.50 10.74
CA GLU A 9 -9.61 13.15 11.74
C GLU A 9 -10.29 13.09 13.12
N THR A 10 -9.61 12.49 14.10
CA THR A 10 -10.12 12.38 15.48
C THR A 10 -9.09 12.96 16.43
N GLY A 11 -9.21 14.27 16.72
CA GLY A 11 -8.71 14.90 17.94
C GLY A 11 -7.84 16.15 17.76
N GLU A 12 -7.81 17.00 18.79
CA GLU A 12 -6.95 18.19 18.93
C GLU A 12 -5.45 17.88 18.83
N GLN A 13 -5.04 16.62 18.98
CA GLN A 13 -3.64 16.20 18.79
C GLN A 13 -3.25 16.09 17.31
N ASP A 14 -4.18 15.86 16.37
CA ASP A 14 -3.88 15.81 14.94
C ASP A 14 -3.57 17.21 14.36
N LEU A 15 -4.02 18.29 15.03
CA LEU A 15 -3.70 19.69 14.66
C LEU A 15 -2.19 20.00 14.70
N PHE A 16 -1.42 19.25 15.50
CA PHE A 16 0.02 19.45 15.68
C PHE A 16 0.88 18.36 15.05
N ARG A 17 0.28 17.35 14.39
CA ARG A 17 1.04 16.30 13.72
C ARG A 17 1.43 16.76 12.33
N SER A 18 2.73 16.80 12.07
CA SER A 18 3.22 17.05 10.71
C SER A 18 2.72 15.95 9.79
N ARG A 19 2.10 16.36 8.69
CA ARG A 19 1.68 15.44 7.63
C ARG A 19 2.91 14.82 6.97
N LEU A 20 2.77 13.59 6.46
CA LEU A 20 3.86 12.90 5.78
C LEU A 20 4.38 13.71 4.58
N ASP A 21 3.48 14.34 3.81
CA ASP A 21 3.83 15.20 2.66
C ASP A 21 4.63 16.46 3.02
N GLN A 22 4.69 16.83 4.30
CA GLN A 22 5.49 17.96 4.80
C GLN A 22 6.88 17.56 5.29
N ILE A 23 7.11 16.28 5.59
CA ILE A 23 8.36 15.80 6.22
C ILE A 23 9.19 14.87 5.34
N ILE A 24 8.58 14.28 4.30
CA ILE A 24 9.26 13.38 3.37
C ILE A 24 9.71 14.12 2.11
N ASN A 25 10.73 13.58 1.43
CA ASN A 25 11.13 14.10 0.13
C ASN A 25 10.08 13.73 -0.93
N MET A 26 9.33 14.71 -1.43
CA MET A 26 8.28 14.50 -2.44
C MET A 26 8.82 14.02 -3.80
N LYS A 27 10.14 14.12 -4.04
CA LYS A 27 10.80 13.58 -5.24
C LYS A 27 11.24 12.12 -5.09
N HIS A 28 11.04 11.51 -3.92
CA HIS A 28 11.38 10.13 -3.65
C HIS A 28 10.58 9.17 -4.56
N GLU A 29 11.20 8.07 -4.96
CA GLU A 29 10.67 7.10 -5.94
C GLU A 29 9.31 6.54 -5.51
N LEU A 30 9.18 6.09 -4.25
CA LEU A 30 7.91 5.60 -3.69
C LEU A 30 6.81 6.68 -3.61
N VAL A 31 7.18 7.97 -3.45
CA VAL A 31 6.19 9.07 -3.44
C VAL A 31 5.67 9.31 -4.84
N ARG A 32 6.56 9.34 -5.83
CA ARG A 32 6.20 9.47 -7.24
C ARG A 32 5.35 8.29 -7.72
N LEU A 33 5.67 7.08 -7.27
CA LEU A 33 4.86 5.90 -7.53
C LEU A 33 3.46 6.05 -6.93
N ALA A 34 3.37 6.45 -5.66
CA ALA A 34 2.10 6.67 -4.99
C ALA A 34 1.24 7.73 -5.68
N GLN A 35 1.84 8.75 -6.31
CA GLN A 35 1.14 9.78 -7.07
C GLN A 35 0.75 9.32 -8.48
N ALA A 36 1.49 8.39 -9.07
CA ALA A 36 1.21 7.86 -10.39
C ALA A 36 0.04 6.87 -10.39
N ILE A 37 -0.10 6.06 -9.34
CA ILE A 37 -1.14 5.03 -9.23
C ILE A 37 -2.54 5.67 -9.15
N ASP A 38 -3.45 5.21 -10.01
CA ASP A 38 -4.88 5.54 -9.95
C ASP A 38 -5.58 4.72 -8.84
N TRP A 39 -5.48 5.22 -7.60
CA TRP A 39 -6.08 4.57 -6.43
C TRP A 39 -7.60 4.41 -6.51
N PRO A 40 -8.39 5.40 -6.99
CA PRO A 40 -9.83 5.22 -7.19
C PRO A 40 -10.19 4.02 -8.07
N VAL A 41 -9.47 3.82 -9.19
CA VAL A 41 -9.70 2.65 -10.05
C VAL A 41 -9.36 1.34 -9.34
N LEU A 42 -8.28 1.32 -8.55
CA LEU A 42 -7.95 0.14 -7.73
C LEU A 42 -9.04 -0.12 -6.68
N GLU A 43 -9.53 0.91 -5.99
CA GLU A 43 -10.61 0.78 -5.01
C GLU A 43 -11.92 0.29 -5.66
N GLU A 44 -12.23 0.71 -6.88
CA GLU A 44 -13.40 0.19 -7.62
C GLU A 44 -13.23 -1.29 -7.98
N ARG A 45 -12.06 -1.66 -8.49
CA ARG A 45 -11.75 -3.05 -8.91
C ARG A 45 -11.66 -4.02 -7.73
N PHE A 46 -11.20 -3.54 -6.57
CA PHE A 46 -10.77 -4.41 -5.47
C PHE A 46 -11.43 -4.13 -4.12
N GLY A 47 -12.05 -2.95 -3.92
CA GLY A 47 -12.66 -2.53 -2.66
C GLY A 47 -13.91 -3.31 -2.26
N ALA A 48 -14.57 -3.98 -3.22
CA ALA A 48 -15.74 -4.82 -2.93
C ALA A 48 -15.41 -6.10 -2.11
N VAL A 49 -14.13 -6.50 -2.05
CA VAL A 49 -13.68 -7.76 -1.42
C VAL A 49 -13.46 -7.59 0.10
N TYR A 50 -13.60 -6.38 0.62
CA TYR A 50 -13.22 -6.05 1.97
C TYR A 50 -14.43 -5.99 2.92
N SER A 51 -14.73 -7.12 3.52
CA SER A 51 -15.37 -7.19 4.84
C SER A 51 -14.55 -8.18 5.67
N ASP A 52 -13.71 -7.67 6.56
CA ASP A 52 -13.16 -8.55 7.60
C ASP A 52 -14.30 -9.02 8.50
N GLY A 53 -14.12 -10.18 9.11
CA GLY A 53 -15.18 -10.85 9.88
C GLY A 53 -15.86 -9.94 10.91
N PRO A 54 -17.02 -10.37 11.46
CA PRO A 54 -17.84 -9.53 12.32
C PRO A 54 -17.01 -8.82 13.41
N GLY A 55 -17.02 -7.48 13.38
CA GLY A 55 -16.38 -6.63 14.38
C GLY A 55 -15.14 -5.83 13.91
N MET A 56 -14.54 -6.16 12.76
CA MET A 56 -13.37 -5.41 12.25
C MET A 56 -13.73 -4.59 11.02
N PRO A 57 -13.52 -3.25 11.02
CA PRO A 57 -13.75 -2.45 9.84
C PRO A 57 -12.80 -2.89 8.72
N PRO A 58 -13.25 -2.89 7.46
CA PRO A 58 -12.40 -3.27 6.35
C PRO A 58 -11.20 -2.33 6.23
N LEU A 59 -9.98 -2.88 6.06
CA LEU A 59 -8.79 -2.11 5.78
C LEU A 59 -8.90 -1.44 4.39
N PRO A 60 -8.31 -0.24 4.20
CA PRO A 60 -8.32 0.43 2.91
C PRO A 60 -7.65 -0.41 1.80
N THR A 61 -8.20 -0.41 0.59
CA THR A 61 -7.58 -1.14 -0.55
C THR A 61 -6.19 -0.60 -0.84
N ARG A 62 -6.00 0.72 -0.76
CA ARG A 62 -4.68 1.37 -0.92
C ARG A 62 -3.63 0.85 0.06
N LEU A 63 -4.01 0.57 1.31
CA LEU A 63 -3.09 0.01 2.30
C LEU A 63 -2.59 -1.37 1.84
N MET A 64 -3.52 -2.27 1.51
CA MET A 64 -3.14 -3.64 1.12
C MET A 64 -2.42 -3.71 -0.22
N ALA A 65 -2.87 -2.94 -1.21
CA ALA A 65 -2.19 -2.82 -2.50
C ALA A 65 -0.78 -2.26 -2.34
N GLY A 66 -0.60 -1.19 -1.54
CA GLY A 66 0.70 -0.62 -1.25
C GLY A 66 1.64 -1.61 -0.55
N LEU A 67 1.14 -2.37 0.43
CA LEU A 67 1.91 -3.43 1.09
C LEU A 67 2.35 -4.52 0.12
N ALA A 68 1.47 -4.95 -0.79
CA ALA A 68 1.81 -5.92 -1.82
C ALA A 68 2.91 -5.40 -2.75
N ILE A 69 2.80 -4.15 -3.20
CA ILE A 69 3.81 -3.48 -4.04
C ILE A 69 5.16 -3.42 -3.31
N LEU A 70 5.18 -2.97 -2.05
CA LEU A 70 6.40 -2.88 -1.25
C LEU A 70 7.05 -4.25 -1.04
N LYS A 71 6.24 -5.25 -0.68
CA LYS A 71 6.69 -6.62 -0.49
C LYS A 71 7.41 -7.14 -1.73
N HIS A 72 6.78 -6.99 -2.89
CA HIS A 72 7.32 -7.47 -4.15
C HIS A 72 8.54 -6.66 -4.60
N THR A 73 8.46 -5.33 -4.54
CA THR A 73 9.53 -4.41 -4.97
C THR A 73 10.83 -4.63 -4.20
N PHE A 74 10.73 -4.88 -2.89
CA PHE A 74 11.90 -5.04 -2.02
C PHE A 74 12.18 -6.50 -1.63
N ASN A 75 11.47 -7.46 -2.24
CA ASN A 75 11.55 -8.90 -1.94
C ASN A 75 11.51 -9.20 -0.43
N LEU A 76 10.50 -8.66 0.27
CA LEU A 76 10.38 -8.76 1.73
C LEU A 76 9.49 -9.93 2.16
N SER A 77 9.74 -10.50 3.34
CA SER A 77 8.76 -11.33 4.03
C SER A 77 7.66 -10.46 4.66
N ASP A 78 6.54 -11.08 5.08
CA ASP A 78 5.46 -10.35 5.77
C ASP A 78 5.95 -9.77 7.11
N GLU A 79 6.84 -10.50 7.81
CA GLU A 79 7.53 -10.07 9.03
C GLU A 79 8.32 -8.77 8.81
N VAL A 80 9.27 -8.81 7.87
CA VAL A 80 10.20 -7.70 7.63
C VAL A 80 9.47 -6.50 7.04
N LEU A 81 8.44 -6.73 6.22
CA LEU A 81 7.61 -5.64 5.73
C LEU A 81 6.91 -4.91 6.88
N CYS A 82 6.34 -5.63 7.84
CA CYS A 82 5.66 -5.03 8.99
C CYS A 82 6.64 -4.20 9.84
N GLU A 83 7.83 -4.72 10.11
CA GLU A 83 8.88 -4.02 10.86
C GLU A 83 9.31 -2.73 10.13
N ARG A 84 9.66 -2.85 8.84
CA ARG A 84 10.07 -1.69 8.03
C ARG A 84 8.96 -0.66 7.85
N TRP A 85 7.70 -1.09 7.78
CA TRP A 85 6.58 -0.18 7.61
C TRP A 85 6.43 0.78 8.80
N VAL A 86 6.63 0.30 10.02
CA VAL A 86 6.56 1.13 11.24
C VAL A 86 7.68 2.17 11.27
N GLU A 87 8.85 1.84 10.74
CA GLU A 87 10.03 2.70 10.78
C GLU A 87 10.11 3.67 9.59
N ASN A 88 9.40 3.39 8.48
CA ASN A 88 9.63 4.08 7.21
C ASN A 88 8.44 4.96 6.76
N PRO A 89 8.57 6.31 6.82
CA PRO A 89 7.48 7.21 6.42
C PRO A 89 7.13 7.14 4.92
N TYR A 90 8.05 6.72 4.05
CA TYR A 90 7.77 6.54 2.63
C TYR A 90 6.89 5.31 2.37
N PHE A 91 7.05 4.25 3.18
CA PHE A 91 6.19 3.06 3.09
C PHE A 91 4.76 3.44 3.48
N GLN A 92 4.62 4.18 4.59
CA GLN A 92 3.33 4.64 5.09
C GLN A 92 2.62 5.57 4.09
N TYR A 93 3.36 6.49 3.46
CA TYR A 93 2.83 7.37 2.44
C TYR A 93 2.31 6.60 1.21
N LEU A 94 3.07 5.63 0.70
CA LEU A 94 2.64 4.78 -0.42
C LEU A 94 1.33 4.04 -0.06
N THR A 95 1.26 3.49 1.16
CA THR A 95 0.07 2.81 1.67
C THR A 95 -1.10 3.73 2.04
N GLY A 96 -0.94 5.05 1.91
CA GLY A 96 -2.03 6.02 2.05
C GLY A 96 -2.22 6.61 3.43
N GLU A 97 -1.25 6.45 4.34
CA GLU A 97 -1.26 7.20 5.58
C GLU A 97 -1.01 8.68 5.32
N THR A 98 -1.69 9.53 6.09
CA THR A 98 -1.52 11.00 6.04
C THR A 98 -0.52 11.48 7.09
N PHE A 99 -0.46 10.79 8.21
CA PHE A 99 0.43 11.09 9.34
C PHE A 99 1.30 9.87 9.65
N PHE A 100 2.48 10.11 10.22
CA PHE A 100 3.36 9.02 10.60
C PHE A 100 2.77 8.20 11.77
N CYS A 101 2.67 6.90 11.59
CA CYS A 101 2.19 5.92 12.54
C CYS A 101 3.36 5.14 13.14
N HIS A 102 3.45 5.11 14.47
CA HIS A 102 4.48 4.33 15.18
C HIS A 102 4.04 2.91 15.53
N THR A 103 2.85 2.50 15.10
CA THR A 103 2.26 1.19 15.37
C THR A 103 1.54 0.67 14.13
N LEU A 104 1.52 -0.65 13.93
CA LEU A 104 0.80 -1.27 12.82
C LEU A 104 -0.72 -1.08 12.96
N PRO A 105 -1.42 -0.58 11.92
CA PRO A 105 -2.87 -0.45 11.95
C PRO A 105 -3.60 -1.75 11.57
N PHE A 106 -2.86 -2.83 11.30
CA PHE A 106 -3.39 -4.12 10.86
C PHE A 106 -2.61 -5.26 11.50
N ASP A 107 -3.25 -6.42 11.61
CA ASP A 107 -2.57 -7.66 11.98
C ASP A 107 -1.87 -8.27 10.76
N ARG A 108 -0.70 -8.90 10.96
CA ARG A 108 0.07 -9.53 9.88
C ARG A 108 -0.76 -10.52 9.06
N SER A 109 -1.64 -11.29 9.71
CA SER A 109 -2.51 -12.26 9.04
C SER A 109 -3.53 -11.62 8.10
N SER A 110 -3.75 -10.30 8.17
CA SER A 110 -4.59 -9.54 7.23
C SER A 110 -4.06 -9.62 5.81
N MET A 111 -2.73 -9.64 5.62
CA MET A 111 -2.11 -9.79 4.30
C MET A 111 -2.39 -11.16 3.69
N THR A 112 -2.28 -12.23 4.48
CA THR A 112 -2.61 -13.58 4.02
C THR A 112 -4.09 -13.70 3.68
N ARG A 113 -4.99 -13.22 4.55
CA ARG A 113 -6.43 -13.24 4.29
C ARG A 113 -6.80 -12.45 3.02
N TRP A 114 -6.22 -11.27 2.85
CA TRP A 114 -6.46 -10.44 1.68
C TRP A 114 -5.99 -11.14 0.40
N ARG A 115 -4.80 -11.75 0.42
CA ARG A 115 -4.30 -12.54 -0.71
C ARG A 115 -5.24 -13.69 -1.08
N SER A 116 -5.68 -14.47 -0.10
CA SER A 116 -6.60 -15.59 -0.33
C SER A 116 -7.96 -15.15 -0.89
N ARG A 117 -8.46 -13.97 -0.51
CA ARG A 117 -9.76 -13.47 -1.00
C ARG A 117 -9.68 -12.84 -2.39
N MET A 118 -8.60 -12.11 -2.67
CA MET A 118 -8.41 -11.40 -3.92
C MET A 118 -8.04 -12.35 -5.06
N GLY A 119 -7.40 -13.48 -4.72
CA GLY A 119 -6.82 -14.39 -5.70
C GLY A 119 -5.46 -13.89 -6.17
N GLU A 120 -4.53 -14.82 -6.32
CA GLU A 120 -3.14 -14.53 -6.67
C GLU A 120 -3.03 -13.83 -8.03
N GLU A 121 -3.81 -14.28 -9.02
CA GLU A 121 -3.85 -13.69 -10.36
C GLU A 121 -4.17 -12.19 -10.35
N ARG A 122 -5.18 -11.78 -9.57
CA ARG A 122 -5.59 -10.37 -9.49
C ARG A 122 -4.51 -9.50 -8.84
N ILE A 123 -3.84 -10.04 -7.84
CA ILE A 123 -2.74 -9.36 -7.16
C ILE A 123 -1.54 -9.23 -8.09
N MET A 124 -1.24 -10.27 -8.86
CA MET A 124 -0.17 -10.24 -9.86
C MET A 124 -0.44 -9.18 -10.93
N VAL A 125 -1.66 -9.07 -11.44
CA VAL A 125 -2.05 -8.01 -12.38
C VAL A 125 -1.84 -6.62 -11.76
N LEU A 126 -2.28 -6.42 -10.51
CA LEU A 126 -2.05 -5.15 -9.79
C LEU A 126 -0.56 -4.81 -9.68
N LEU A 127 0.27 -5.79 -9.32
CA LEU A 127 1.72 -5.61 -9.20
C LEU A 127 2.34 -5.23 -10.55
N GLN A 128 2.00 -5.96 -11.61
CA GLN A 128 2.49 -5.71 -12.96
C GLN A 128 2.07 -4.33 -13.48
N GLU A 129 0.80 -3.94 -13.32
CA GLU A 129 0.30 -2.62 -13.72
C GLU A 129 1.02 -1.50 -12.94
N SER A 130 1.12 -1.63 -11.61
CA SER A 130 1.72 -0.62 -10.74
C SER A 130 3.21 -0.42 -11.03
N LEU A 131 3.96 -1.51 -11.22
CA LEU A 131 5.40 -1.47 -11.52
C LEU A 131 5.67 -0.98 -12.94
N SER A 132 4.85 -1.39 -13.91
CA SER A 132 4.93 -0.87 -15.29
C SER A 132 4.69 0.64 -15.33
N LEU A 133 3.74 1.13 -14.53
CA LEU A 133 3.47 2.55 -14.40
C LEU A 133 4.63 3.29 -13.72
N ALA A 134 5.24 2.68 -12.70
CA ALA A 134 6.42 3.22 -12.02
C ALA A 134 7.58 3.47 -13.00
N VAL A 135 7.82 2.52 -13.90
CA VAL A 135 8.88 2.61 -14.92
C VAL A 135 8.54 3.65 -15.98
N LYS A 136 7.31 3.64 -16.51
CA LYS A 136 6.86 4.59 -17.55
C LYS A 136 6.90 6.04 -17.09
N THR A 137 6.55 6.30 -15.84
CA THR A 137 6.54 7.65 -15.25
C THR A 137 7.91 8.09 -14.73
N GLY A 138 8.92 7.22 -14.84
CA GLY A 138 10.26 7.44 -14.29
C GLY A 138 10.27 7.57 -12.77
N ALA A 139 9.23 7.05 -12.09
CA ALA A 139 9.13 7.00 -10.64
C ALA A 139 10.06 5.94 -10.04
N MET A 140 10.38 4.88 -10.79
CA MET A 140 11.39 3.87 -10.43
C MET A 140 12.29 3.56 -11.61
N LYS A 141 13.54 3.15 -11.35
CA LYS A 141 14.44 2.73 -12.43
C LYS A 141 14.06 1.33 -12.89
N PRO A 142 14.26 0.99 -14.18
CA PRO A 142 14.01 -0.36 -14.68
C PRO A 142 14.77 -1.46 -13.94
N ALA A 143 15.91 -1.15 -13.33
CA ALA A 143 16.70 -2.08 -12.52
C ALA A 143 15.99 -2.47 -11.21
N ASP A 144 15.22 -1.56 -10.62
CA ASP A 144 14.42 -1.81 -9.42
C ASP A 144 13.19 -2.66 -9.75
N THR A 145 12.81 -2.73 -11.04
CA THR A 145 11.80 -3.66 -11.56
C THR A 145 12.37 -4.94 -12.17
N ARG A 146 13.70 -5.16 -12.21
CA ARG A 146 14.29 -6.29 -12.94
C ARG A 146 14.14 -7.65 -12.25
N GLN A 147 13.72 -7.70 -10.99
CA GLN A 147 13.34 -8.97 -10.33
C GLN A 147 11.89 -9.41 -10.65
N VAL A 148 11.16 -8.64 -11.47
CA VAL A 148 9.69 -8.72 -11.61
C VAL A 148 9.23 -9.52 -12.85
N ILE A 149 10.13 -9.89 -13.77
CA ILE A 149 9.76 -10.48 -15.08
C ILE A 149 10.15 -11.97 -15.21
N VAL A 150 10.82 -12.54 -14.22
CA VAL A 150 11.28 -13.95 -14.27
C VAL A 150 10.50 -14.77 -13.27
N ASP A 151 9.31 -15.23 -13.66
CA ASP A 151 8.71 -16.53 -13.27
C ASP A 151 7.21 -16.56 -13.62
N THR A 152 6.91 -16.60 -14.92
CA THR A 152 5.67 -17.22 -15.39
C THR A 152 6.02 -17.99 -16.66
N THR A 153 6.54 -19.20 -16.47
CA THR A 153 6.55 -20.26 -17.50
C THR A 153 5.35 -21.16 -17.27
#